data_AF-A0A183ETQ7-F1
#
_entry.id   AF-A0A183ETQ7-F1
#
_cell.length_a   1.000
_cell.length_b   1.000
_cell.length_c   1.000
_cell.angle_alpha   90.00
_cell.angle_beta   90.00
_cell.angle_gamma   90.00
#
_symmetry.space_group_name_H-M   'P 1'
#
loop_
_entity.id
_entity.type
_entity.pdbx_description
1 polymer ?
#
loop_
_entity_poly.entity_id
_entity_poly.type
_entity_poly.pdbx_seq_one_letter_code
_entity_poly.pdbx_strand_id
1 'polypeptide(L)'
;MECVIQVFPDEYHLATLHEFLHACSELDQGVQIKNVLIALIDRLAIYASCEGAEIPADLPLFDIFSKQTESVIMSRDGMPPEDIVSLQCYPERTDYADTVFTTTADVFTKLKLGRTPYNDIVGREIMKFLRIPVDQYDDVVQLLHLEHYSDVIELLDYRGRTQAASYVLQNMIENDTALTTMEEVEKLLHLIESLLVDQEDQPNDLETNEDFVDEQILVARLVNLIHAPSTD
;
A
#
# COMPACT_ATOMS: atom_id res chain seq x y z
N MET A 1 -27.47 4.54 2.71
CA MET A 1 -26.35 5.49 2.57
C MET A 1 -25.96 5.69 1.11
N GLU A 2 -25.77 4.65 0.30
CA GLU A 2 -25.46 4.78 -1.13
C GLU A 2 -26.45 5.65 -1.92
N CYS A 3 -27.76 5.56 -1.63
CA CYS A 3 -28.76 6.42 -2.27
C CYS A 3 -28.51 7.92 -1.98
N VAL A 4 -28.04 8.27 -0.78
CA VAL A 4 -27.64 9.65 -0.45
C VAL A 4 -26.45 10.06 -1.32
N ILE A 5 -25.43 9.18 -1.41
CA ILE A 5 -24.26 9.38 -2.28
C ILE A 5 -24.66 9.46 -3.74
N GLN A 6 -25.76 8.88 -4.22
CA GLN A 6 -26.16 8.93 -5.64
C GLN A 6 -27.09 10.10 -5.98
N VAL A 7 -27.95 10.52 -5.04
CA VAL A 7 -29.02 11.48 -5.32
C VAL A 7 -28.60 12.93 -5.09
N PHE A 8 -27.74 13.19 -4.10
CA PHE A 8 -27.33 14.56 -3.78
C PHE A 8 -26.12 15.02 -4.60
N PRO A 9 -25.99 16.33 -4.90
CA PRO A 9 -24.82 16.91 -5.59
C PRO A 9 -23.52 16.77 -4.79
N ASP A 10 -22.39 16.83 -5.50
CA ASP A 10 -21.04 16.68 -4.94
C ASP A 10 -20.66 17.80 -3.96
N GLU A 11 -21.15 19.02 -4.20
CA GLU A 11 -20.91 20.16 -3.30
C GLU A 11 -21.47 19.91 -1.88
N TYR A 12 -22.58 19.19 -1.78
CA TYR A 12 -23.17 18.83 -0.50
C TYR A 12 -22.37 17.74 0.21
N HIS A 13 -21.86 16.76 -0.53
CA HIS A 13 -20.99 15.74 0.03
C HIS A 13 -19.70 16.35 0.57
N LEU A 14 -19.10 17.30 -0.14
CA LEU A 14 -17.91 18.02 0.33
C LEU A 14 -18.20 18.85 1.59
N ALA A 15 -19.33 19.56 1.62
CA ALA A 15 -19.71 20.41 2.75
C ALA A 15 -20.14 19.63 4.01
N THR A 16 -20.57 18.37 3.86
CA THR A 16 -21.11 17.54 4.96
C THR A 16 -20.34 16.23 5.15
N LEU A 17 -19.10 16.19 4.65
CA LEU A 17 -18.29 14.97 4.62
C LEU A 17 -18.08 14.39 6.02
N HIS A 18 -17.78 15.25 6.99
CA HIS A 18 -17.54 14.84 8.37
C HIS A 18 -18.79 14.25 9.01
N GLU A 19 -19.94 14.91 8.84
CA GLU A 19 -21.23 14.45 9.36
C GLU A 19 -21.65 13.13 8.71
N PHE A 20 -21.43 12.98 7.40
CA PHE A 20 -21.73 11.76 6.67
C PHE A 20 -20.89 10.58 7.15
N LEU A 21 -19.56 10.76 7.28
CA LEU A 21 -18.65 9.71 7.73
C LEU A 21 -18.87 9.36 9.22
N HIS A 22 -19.20 10.35 10.06
CA HIS A 22 -19.63 10.08 11.43
C HIS A 22 -20.90 9.23 11.46
N ALA A 23 -21.92 9.58 10.66
CA ALA A 23 -23.14 8.77 10.55
C ALA A 23 -22.86 7.35 10.03
N CYS A 24 -21.85 7.17 9.17
CA CYS A 24 -21.37 5.86 8.73
C CYS A 24 -20.82 5.00 9.89
N SER A 25 -20.18 5.62 10.89
CA SER A 25 -19.69 4.92 12.08
C SER A 25 -20.79 4.43 13.03
N GLU A 26 -21.98 5.05 12.97
CA GLU A 26 -23.16 4.70 13.78
C GLU A 26 -24.08 3.66 13.10
N LEU A 27 -23.75 3.21 11.89
CA LEU A 27 -24.54 2.19 11.19
C LEU A 27 -24.46 0.83 11.90
N ASP A 28 -25.50 0.02 11.69
CA ASP A 28 -25.52 -1.35 12.17
C ASP A 28 -24.33 -2.17 11.63
N GLN A 29 -23.78 -3.05 12.48
CA GLN A 29 -22.60 -3.87 12.18
C GLN A 29 -22.81 -4.82 10.99
N GLY A 30 -24.05 -5.13 10.61
CA GLY A 30 -24.36 -5.94 9.43
C GLY A 30 -24.27 -5.19 8.09
N VAL A 31 -24.14 -3.85 8.11
CA VAL A 31 -24.09 -3.03 6.88
C VAL A 31 -22.72 -3.12 6.22
N GLN A 32 -22.64 -3.38 4.91
CA GLN A 32 -21.38 -3.40 4.16
C GLN A 32 -20.84 -1.98 3.93
N ILE A 33 -20.17 -1.41 4.94
CA ILE A 33 -19.69 -0.01 4.89
C ILE A 33 -18.64 0.22 3.82
N LYS A 34 -17.86 -0.81 3.48
CA LYS A 34 -16.85 -0.73 2.43
C LYS A 34 -17.43 -0.18 1.13
N ASN A 35 -18.55 -0.73 0.66
CA ASN A 35 -19.17 -0.31 -0.61
C ASN A 35 -19.64 1.15 -0.54
N VAL A 36 -20.12 1.59 0.63
CA VAL A 36 -20.53 2.99 0.86
C VAL A 36 -19.34 3.93 0.77
N LEU A 37 -18.21 3.58 1.40
CA LEU A 37 -16.99 4.40 1.38
C LEU A 37 -16.36 4.43 -0.01
N ILE A 38 -16.24 3.29 -0.69
CA ILE A 38 -15.75 3.20 -2.07
C ILE A 38 -16.62 4.06 -3.00
N ALA A 39 -17.94 3.94 -2.91
CA ALA A 39 -18.85 4.74 -3.75
C ALA A 39 -18.68 6.25 -3.52
N LEU A 40 -18.38 6.68 -2.29
CA LEU A 40 -18.12 8.09 -1.98
C LEU A 40 -16.76 8.55 -2.52
N ILE A 41 -15.70 7.74 -2.34
CA ILE A 41 -14.36 8.02 -2.85
C ILE A 41 -14.37 8.11 -4.37
N ASP A 42 -14.93 7.11 -5.07
CA ASP A 42 -15.02 7.07 -6.53
C ASP A 42 -15.76 8.30 -7.07
N ARG A 43 -16.88 8.66 -6.43
CA ARG A 43 -17.67 9.81 -6.84
C ARG A 43 -16.88 11.12 -6.70
N LEU A 44 -16.17 11.30 -5.59
CA LEU A 44 -15.35 12.51 -5.38
C LEU A 44 -14.09 12.53 -6.24
N ALA A 45 -13.49 11.39 -6.56
CA ALA A 45 -12.39 11.29 -7.49
C ALA A 45 -12.82 11.70 -8.92
N ILE A 46 -14.01 11.28 -9.34
CA ILE A 46 -14.61 11.72 -10.62
C ILE A 46 -14.91 13.23 -10.59
N TYR A 47 -15.42 13.75 -9.46
CA TYR A 47 -15.65 15.19 -9.32
C TYR A 47 -14.33 15.98 -9.40
N ALA A 48 -13.28 15.51 -8.72
CA ALA A 48 -11.96 16.16 -8.72
C ALA A 48 -11.27 16.17 -10.09
N SER A 49 -11.57 15.20 -10.96
CA SER A 49 -11.03 15.12 -12.31
C SER A 49 -11.83 15.91 -13.36
N CYS A 50 -13.00 16.47 -13.00
CA CYS A 50 -13.79 17.31 -13.91
C CYS A 50 -13.24 18.74 -14.02
N GLU A 51 -13.02 19.22 -15.24
CA GLU A 51 -12.70 20.62 -15.52
C GLU A 51 -13.86 21.53 -15.09
N GLY A 52 -13.69 22.25 -13.97
CA GLY A 52 -14.69 23.17 -13.40
C GLY A 52 -15.13 22.84 -11.97
N ALA A 53 -14.59 21.80 -11.35
CA ALA A 53 -14.85 21.48 -9.95
C ALA A 53 -14.29 22.55 -9.00
N GLU A 54 -15.14 23.11 -8.13
CA GLU A 54 -14.75 24.08 -7.11
C GLU A 54 -14.34 23.36 -5.81
N ILE A 55 -13.45 22.37 -5.91
CA ILE A 55 -12.84 21.80 -4.70
C ILE A 55 -11.88 22.86 -4.16
N PRO A 56 -12.07 23.36 -2.92
CA PRO A 56 -11.10 24.27 -2.33
C PRO A 56 -9.75 23.56 -2.28
N ALA A 57 -8.72 24.14 -2.91
CA ALA A 57 -7.38 23.57 -2.90
C ALA A 57 -6.84 23.36 -1.47
N ASP A 58 -7.38 24.11 -0.51
CA ASP A 58 -7.04 24.04 0.91
C ASP A 58 -7.82 22.98 1.70
N LEU A 59 -8.73 22.22 1.08
CA LEU A 59 -9.47 21.16 1.77
C LEU A 59 -8.68 19.84 1.65
N PRO A 60 -8.07 19.33 2.74
CA PRO A 60 -7.28 18.11 2.71
C PRO A 60 -8.21 16.88 2.69
N LEU A 61 -8.87 16.64 1.55
CA LEU A 61 -9.84 15.56 1.40
C LEU A 61 -9.24 14.21 1.79
N PHE A 62 -8.02 13.93 1.33
CA PHE A 62 -7.32 12.71 1.66
C PHE A 62 -7.16 12.52 3.18
N ASP A 63 -6.66 13.53 3.90
CA ASP A 63 -6.46 13.45 5.34
C ASP A 63 -7.78 13.23 6.09
N ILE A 64 -8.85 13.90 5.64
CA ILE A 64 -10.20 13.71 6.20
C ILE A 64 -10.67 12.27 5.95
N PHE A 65 -10.56 11.77 4.71
CA PHE A 65 -10.97 10.42 4.36
C PHE A 65 -10.16 9.36 5.09
N SER A 66 -8.84 9.47 5.11
CA SER A 66 -7.95 8.51 5.76
C SER A 66 -8.28 8.41 7.25
N LYS A 67 -8.34 9.56 7.96
CA LYS A 67 -8.64 9.59 9.39
C LYS A 67 -10.03 9.08 9.74
N GLN A 68 -11.04 9.43 8.95
CA GLN A 68 -12.42 9.01 9.20
C GLN A 68 -12.63 7.54 8.83
N THR A 69 -11.98 7.06 7.78
CA THR A 69 -11.98 5.63 7.41
C THR A 69 -11.34 4.81 8.51
N GLU A 70 -10.21 5.25 9.08
CA GLU A 70 -9.62 4.62 10.27
C GLU A 70 -10.63 4.58 11.43
N SER A 71 -11.28 5.70 11.75
CA SER A 71 -12.27 5.75 12.83
C SER A 71 -13.45 4.80 12.60
N VAL A 72 -13.94 4.68 11.36
CA VAL A 72 -15.03 3.78 10.98
C VAL A 72 -14.59 2.31 11.03
N ILE A 73 -13.35 2.01 10.67
CA ILE A 73 -12.78 0.66 10.80
C ILE A 73 -12.70 0.28 12.29
N MET A 74 -12.21 1.20 13.13
CA MET A 74 -12.02 0.97 14.56
C MET A 74 -13.34 0.87 15.34
N SER A 75 -14.44 1.46 14.86
CA SER A 75 -15.76 1.39 15.49
C SER A 75 -16.50 0.08 15.19
N ARG A 76 -15.97 -0.76 14.30
CA ARG A 76 -16.63 -1.97 13.82
C ARG A 76 -16.02 -3.23 14.40
N ASP A 77 -16.89 -4.10 14.89
CA ASP A 77 -16.49 -5.39 15.43
C ASP A 77 -16.32 -6.38 14.28
N GLY A 78 -15.08 -6.82 14.02
CA GLY A 78 -14.80 -7.93 13.10
C GLY A 78 -14.90 -7.58 11.62
N MET A 79 -14.52 -6.36 11.21
CA MET A 79 -14.30 -6.08 9.78
C MET A 79 -13.22 -7.02 9.23
N PRO A 80 -13.45 -7.68 8.08
CA PRO A 80 -12.44 -8.54 7.47
C PRO A 80 -11.18 -7.72 7.09
N PRO A 81 -9.96 -8.19 7.40
CA PRO A 81 -8.74 -7.44 7.09
C PRO A 81 -8.56 -7.11 5.61
N GLU A 82 -9.11 -7.90 4.69
CA GLU A 82 -9.11 -7.62 3.26
C GLU A 82 -9.89 -6.36 2.89
N ASP A 83 -10.97 -6.07 3.62
CA ASP A 83 -11.77 -4.86 3.41
C ASP A 83 -11.03 -3.63 3.96
N ILE A 84 -10.29 -3.80 5.05
CA ILE A 84 -9.44 -2.76 5.63
C ILE A 84 -8.35 -2.34 4.64
N VAL A 85 -7.61 -3.31 4.08
CA VAL A 85 -6.55 -3.03 3.09
C VAL A 85 -7.15 -2.39 1.83
N SER A 86 -8.30 -2.89 1.37
CA SER A 86 -8.98 -2.34 0.19
C SER A 86 -9.36 -0.86 0.37
N LEU A 87 -9.80 -0.46 1.56
CA LEU A 87 -10.22 0.92 1.86
C LEU A 87 -9.06 1.91 2.01
N GLN A 88 -7.85 1.40 2.25
CA GLN A 88 -6.64 2.21 2.30
C GLN A 88 -5.99 2.35 0.92
N CYS A 89 -6.33 1.50 -0.05
CA CYS A 89 -5.70 1.48 -1.35
C CYS A 89 -6.24 2.60 -2.28
N TYR A 90 -5.39 3.58 -2.61
CA TYR A 90 -5.70 4.66 -3.56
C TYR A 90 -4.73 4.65 -4.74
N PRO A 91 -5.03 3.90 -5.82
CA PRO A 91 -4.11 3.73 -6.93
C PRO A 91 -3.68 5.02 -7.60
N GLU A 92 -4.53 6.04 -7.72
CA GLU A 92 -4.20 7.21 -8.55
C GLU A 92 -3.42 8.33 -7.84
N ARG A 93 -3.08 8.17 -6.54
CA ARG A 93 -2.46 9.22 -5.73
C ARG A 93 -1.24 8.69 -4.98
N THR A 94 -0.11 8.61 -5.67
CA THR A 94 1.17 8.19 -5.09
C THR A 94 1.75 9.19 -4.09
N ASP A 95 1.37 10.48 -4.18
CA ASP A 95 1.80 11.53 -3.24
C ASP A 95 1.51 11.21 -1.77
N TYR A 96 0.50 10.39 -1.51
CA TYR A 96 0.08 9.97 -0.17
C TYR A 96 0.47 8.53 0.16
N ALA A 97 1.21 7.85 -0.72
CA ALA A 97 1.51 6.44 -0.58
C ALA A 97 2.12 6.12 0.78
N ASP A 98 3.08 6.93 1.24
CA ASP A 98 3.73 6.72 2.54
C ASP A 98 2.75 6.83 3.71
N THR A 99 1.87 7.84 3.71
CA THR A 99 0.82 7.99 4.74
C THR A 99 -0.15 6.82 4.75
N VAL A 100 -0.50 6.29 3.57
CA VAL A 100 -1.33 5.07 3.47
C VAL A 100 -0.59 3.86 4.03
N PHE A 101 0.70 3.70 3.73
CA PHE A 101 1.52 2.62 4.27
C PHE A 101 1.58 2.67 5.79
N THR A 102 1.85 3.85 6.38
CA THR A 102 1.82 4.05 7.85
C THR A 102 0.48 3.62 8.44
N THR A 103 -0.61 4.12 7.85
CA THR A 103 -1.97 3.86 8.36
C THR A 103 -2.28 2.37 8.29
N THR A 104 -1.87 1.69 7.22
CA THR A 104 -2.06 0.25 7.04
C THR A 104 -1.28 -0.53 8.09
N ALA A 105 0.00 -0.23 8.28
CA ALA A 105 0.84 -0.89 9.30
C ALA A 105 0.29 -0.66 10.73
N ASP A 106 -0.15 0.56 11.03
CA ASP A 106 -0.75 0.91 12.32
C ASP A 106 -2.05 0.14 12.58
N VAL A 107 -2.93 0.02 11.58
CA VAL A 107 -4.18 -0.72 11.72
C VAL A 107 -3.90 -2.21 11.96
N PHE A 108 -2.97 -2.82 11.22
CA PHE A 108 -2.59 -4.22 11.43
C PHE A 108 -2.01 -4.46 12.83
N THR A 109 -1.17 -3.54 13.29
CA THR A 109 -0.58 -3.57 14.64
C THR A 109 -1.66 -3.43 15.71
N LYS A 110 -2.59 -2.47 15.57
CA LYS A 110 -3.70 -2.25 16.51
C LYS A 110 -4.64 -3.45 16.59
N LEU A 111 -4.92 -4.08 15.45
CA LEU A 111 -5.75 -5.29 15.36
C LEU A 111 -5.02 -6.57 15.80
N LYS A 112 -3.71 -6.49 16.10
CA LYS A 112 -2.86 -7.62 16.50
C LYS A 112 -2.90 -8.75 15.49
N LEU A 113 -2.96 -8.41 14.21
CA LEU A 113 -2.86 -9.38 13.14
C LEU A 113 -1.43 -9.91 13.09
N GLY A 114 -1.28 -11.25 13.02
CA GLY A 114 0.02 -11.87 12.79
C GLY A 114 0.47 -11.68 11.33
N ARG A 115 1.63 -12.26 10.99
CA ARG A 115 2.09 -12.31 9.60
C ARG A 115 1.03 -12.98 8.72
N THR A 116 0.73 -12.33 7.62
CA THR A 116 -0.32 -12.73 6.70
C THR A 116 0.26 -13.62 5.62
N PRO A 117 -0.28 -14.84 5.40
CA PRO A 117 0.16 -15.69 4.30
C PRO A 117 -0.09 -15.02 2.95
N TYR A 118 0.91 -14.96 2.08
CA TYR A 118 0.76 -14.29 0.77
C TYR A 118 -0.37 -14.88 -0.10
N ASN A 119 -0.66 -16.18 0.08
CA ASN A 119 -1.68 -16.91 -0.67
C ASN A 119 -3.11 -16.67 -0.14
N ASP A 120 -3.26 -16.04 1.02
CA ASP A 120 -4.57 -15.73 1.57
C ASP A 120 -5.16 -14.46 0.93
N ILE A 121 -6.45 -14.21 1.14
CA ILE A 121 -7.18 -13.07 0.58
C ILE A 121 -6.50 -11.75 0.98
N VAL A 122 -6.19 -11.60 2.27
CA VAL A 122 -5.54 -10.41 2.81
C VAL A 122 -4.14 -10.23 2.22
N GLY A 123 -3.35 -11.31 2.16
CA GLY A 123 -2.00 -11.28 1.60
C GLY A 123 -1.98 -10.87 0.13
N ARG A 124 -2.95 -11.34 -0.66
CA ARG A 124 -3.11 -10.91 -2.06
C ARG A 124 -3.49 -9.43 -2.19
N GLU A 125 -4.32 -8.89 -1.31
CA GLU A 125 -4.65 -7.46 -1.32
C GLU A 125 -3.45 -6.60 -0.90
N ILE A 126 -2.69 -7.01 0.13
CA ILE A 126 -1.44 -6.34 0.51
C ILE A 126 -0.45 -6.35 -0.67
N MET A 127 -0.29 -7.48 -1.36
CA MET A 127 0.58 -7.58 -2.52
C MET A 127 0.13 -6.67 -3.68
N LYS A 128 -1.17 -6.57 -3.96
CA LYS A 128 -1.67 -5.61 -4.96
C LYS A 128 -1.34 -4.18 -4.55
N PHE A 129 -1.55 -3.85 -3.27
CA PHE A 129 -1.28 -2.53 -2.72
C PHE A 129 0.20 -2.15 -2.83
N LEU A 130 1.12 -3.06 -2.48
CA LEU A 130 2.57 -2.87 -2.61
C LEU A 130 3.02 -2.68 -4.08
N ARG A 131 2.34 -3.31 -5.05
CA ARG A 131 2.70 -3.20 -6.47
C ARG A 131 2.36 -1.85 -7.10
N ILE A 132 1.34 -1.16 -6.61
CA ILE A 132 0.88 0.13 -7.16
C ILE A 132 2.02 1.15 -7.27
N PRO A 133 2.75 1.50 -6.21
CA PRO A 133 3.84 2.48 -6.34
C PRO A 133 4.99 1.95 -7.20
N VAL A 134 5.26 0.64 -7.21
CA VAL A 134 6.29 0.04 -8.07
C VAL A 134 5.93 0.17 -9.56
N ASP A 135 4.66 0.05 -9.89
CA ASP A 135 4.17 0.12 -11.27
C ASP A 135 3.98 1.57 -11.75
N GLN A 136 3.75 2.51 -10.83
CA GLN A 136 3.43 3.90 -11.16
C GLN A 136 4.60 4.86 -11.02
N TYR A 137 5.56 4.57 -10.16
CA TYR A 137 6.78 5.38 -10.13
C TYR A 137 7.61 5.09 -11.38
N ASP A 138 7.92 6.15 -12.12
CA ASP A 138 8.84 6.09 -13.25
C ASP A 138 10.26 5.67 -12.80
N ASP A 139 10.60 5.95 -11.53
CA ASP A 139 11.89 5.64 -10.93
C ASP A 139 11.71 4.99 -9.55
N VAL A 140 12.15 3.73 -9.43
CA VAL A 140 12.11 2.97 -8.17
C VAL A 140 12.92 3.64 -7.06
N VAL A 141 13.85 4.54 -7.36
CA VAL A 141 14.50 5.35 -6.33
C VAL A 141 13.47 6.12 -5.50
N GLN A 142 12.37 6.60 -6.09
CA GLN A 142 11.29 7.26 -5.33
C GLN A 142 10.61 6.31 -4.33
N LEU A 143 10.46 5.03 -4.70
CA LEU A 143 9.95 3.99 -3.81
C LEU A 143 10.84 3.83 -2.57
N LEU A 144 12.17 3.83 -2.76
CA LEU A 144 13.14 3.68 -1.67
C LEU A 144 13.09 4.83 -0.66
N HIS A 145 12.51 5.98 -1.02
CA HIS A 145 12.33 7.12 -0.11
C HIS A 145 11.06 7.02 0.73
N LEU A 146 10.17 6.06 0.48
CA LEU A 146 9.02 5.79 1.34
C LEU A 146 9.48 5.12 2.62
N GLU A 147 9.34 5.83 3.75
CA GLU A 147 9.81 5.35 5.06
C GLU A 147 9.03 4.11 5.53
N HIS A 148 7.74 4.01 5.16
CA HIS A 148 6.82 3.00 5.69
C HIS A 148 6.51 1.85 4.72
N TYR A 149 7.13 1.86 3.53
CA TYR A 149 6.93 0.78 2.56
C TYR A 149 7.41 -0.59 3.12
N SER A 150 8.59 -0.58 3.77
CA SER A 150 9.14 -1.78 4.42
C SER A 150 8.26 -2.30 5.55
N ASP A 151 7.65 -1.41 6.34
CA ASP A 151 6.75 -1.78 7.44
C ASP A 151 5.57 -2.64 6.94
N VAL A 152 5.05 -2.33 5.74
CA VAL A 152 3.94 -3.08 5.14
C VAL A 152 4.41 -4.40 4.52
N ILE A 153 5.63 -4.48 3.99
CA ILE A 153 6.24 -5.75 3.57
C ILE A 153 6.35 -6.70 4.76
N GLU A 154 6.75 -6.21 5.94
CA GLU A 154 6.90 -7.03 7.15
C GLU A 154 5.60 -7.68 7.65
N LEU A 155 4.43 -7.17 7.21
CA LEU A 155 3.13 -7.77 7.50
C LEU A 155 2.92 -9.12 6.80
N LEU A 156 3.72 -9.43 5.77
CA LEU A 156 3.63 -10.67 5.01
C LEU A 156 4.50 -11.78 5.61
N ASP A 157 4.13 -13.03 5.33
CA ASP A 157 4.98 -14.20 5.57
C ASP A 157 6.24 -14.18 4.70
N TYR A 158 7.20 -15.07 5.00
CA TYR A 158 8.45 -15.21 4.24
C TYR A 158 8.21 -15.16 2.73
N ARG A 159 7.26 -15.95 2.22
CA ARG A 159 7.01 -16.05 0.78
C ARG A 159 6.44 -14.77 0.18
N GLY A 160 5.60 -14.03 0.91
CA GLY A 160 5.13 -12.71 0.49
C GLY A 160 6.26 -11.69 0.48
N ARG A 161 7.15 -11.70 1.49
CA ARG A 161 8.33 -10.80 1.53
C ARG A 161 9.28 -11.05 0.35
N THR A 162 9.60 -12.31 0.05
CA THR A 162 10.46 -12.63 -1.10
C THR A 162 9.81 -12.26 -2.42
N GLN A 163 8.50 -12.46 -2.59
CA GLN A 163 7.80 -12.03 -3.81
C GLN A 163 7.74 -10.50 -3.96
N ALA A 164 7.47 -9.76 -2.89
CA ALA A 164 7.47 -8.29 -2.93
C ALA A 164 8.85 -7.75 -3.29
N ALA A 165 9.90 -8.24 -2.61
CA ALA A 165 11.29 -7.87 -2.89
C ALA A 165 11.70 -8.22 -4.34
N SER A 166 11.36 -9.42 -4.80
CA SER A 166 11.66 -9.85 -6.18
C SER A 166 10.96 -9.00 -7.23
N TYR A 167 9.72 -8.57 -6.97
CA TYR A 167 8.98 -7.70 -7.87
C TYR A 167 9.65 -6.33 -8.02
N VAL A 168 10.10 -5.74 -6.90
CA VAL A 168 10.87 -4.49 -6.91
C VAL A 168 12.17 -4.66 -7.69
N LEU A 169 12.94 -5.71 -7.43
CA LEU A 169 14.20 -5.98 -8.16
C LEU A 169 13.98 -6.19 -9.65
N GLN A 170 12.93 -6.94 -10.02
CA GLN A 170 12.60 -7.17 -11.42
C GLN A 170 12.30 -5.86 -12.14
N ASN A 171 11.46 -4.99 -11.54
CA ASN A 171 11.14 -3.68 -12.11
C ASN A 171 12.41 -2.81 -12.27
N MET A 172 13.26 -2.74 -11.24
CA MET A 172 14.52 -2.00 -11.31
C MET A 172 15.44 -2.49 -12.44
N ILE A 173 15.53 -3.81 -12.61
CA ILE A 173 16.34 -4.43 -13.65
C ILE A 173 15.75 -4.19 -15.04
N GLU A 174 14.43 -4.23 -15.19
CA GLU A 174 13.74 -3.98 -16.47
C GLU A 174 13.86 -2.51 -16.90
N ASN A 175 13.88 -1.58 -15.94
CA ASN A 175 14.01 -0.15 -16.16
C ASN A 175 15.45 0.39 -16.12
N ASP A 176 16.45 -0.49 -15.91
CA ASP A 176 17.87 -0.13 -15.77
C ASP A 176 18.11 0.98 -14.72
N THR A 177 17.40 0.88 -13.59
CA THR A 177 17.44 1.88 -12.51
C THR A 177 18.81 1.86 -11.83
N ALA A 178 19.60 2.91 -12.04
CA ALA A 178 20.93 3.04 -11.46
C ALA A 178 20.88 3.55 -10.01
N LEU A 179 21.53 2.83 -9.10
CA LEU A 179 21.73 3.25 -7.71
C LEU A 179 23.06 3.99 -7.61
N THR A 180 23.02 5.26 -7.20
CA THR A 180 24.20 6.14 -7.26
C THR A 180 24.70 6.59 -5.90
N THR A 181 23.86 6.49 -4.88
CA THR A 181 24.20 6.88 -3.51
C THR A 181 24.25 5.67 -2.58
N MET A 182 25.08 5.77 -1.53
CA MET A 182 25.17 4.73 -0.50
C MET A 182 23.85 4.55 0.25
N GLU A 183 23.11 5.64 0.48
CA GLU A 183 21.82 5.62 1.16
C GLU A 183 20.78 4.79 0.38
N GLU A 184 20.69 4.97 -0.94
CA GLU A 184 19.80 4.18 -1.81
C GLU A 184 20.16 2.69 -1.77
N VAL A 185 21.46 2.37 -1.78
CA VAL A 185 21.92 0.97 -1.70
C VAL A 185 21.57 0.36 -0.34
N GLU A 186 21.82 1.06 0.76
CA GLU A 186 21.45 0.58 2.10
C GLU A 186 19.95 0.33 2.23
N LYS A 187 19.13 1.30 1.81
CA LYS A 187 17.66 1.18 1.81
C LYS A 187 17.19 -0.02 0.98
N LEU A 188 17.76 -0.21 -0.20
CA LEU A 188 17.42 -1.36 -1.02
C LEU A 188 17.82 -2.68 -0.38
N LEU A 189 19.04 -2.79 0.17
CA LEU A 189 19.52 -4.01 0.83
C LEU A 189 18.65 -4.39 2.03
N HIS A 190 18.15 -3.40 2.77
CA HIS A 190 17.17 -3.62 3.83
C HIS A 190 15.82 -4.11 3.26
N LEU A 191 15.32 -3.49 2.19
CA LEU A 191 14.06 -3.89 1.55
C LEU A 191 14.11 -5.34 1.04
N ILE A 192 15.25 -5.77 0.50
CA ILE A 192 15.45 -7.12 -0.02
C ILE A 192 16.09 -8.09 0.98
N GLU A 193 16.16 -7.74 2.26
CA GLU A 193 16.84 -8.55 3.29
C GLU A 193 16.35 -10.00 3.30
N SER A 194 15.05 -10.22 3.05
CA SER A 194 14.44 -11.55 2.94
C SER A 194 15.02 -12.45 1.84
N LEU A 195 15.69 -11.88 0.82
CA LEU A 195 16.38 -12.61 -0.25
C LEU A 195 17.87 -12.84 0.04
N LEU A 196 18.43 -12.10 1.02
CA LEU A 196 19.86 -12.05 1.31
C LEU A 196 20.24 -12.85 2.56
N VAL A 197 19.35 -12.87 3.56
CA VAL A 197 19.63 -13.41 4.90
C VAL A 197 18.54 -14.40 5.29
N ASP A 198 18.97 -15.49 5.94
CA ASP A 198 18.09 -16.50 6.50
C ASP A 198 17.04 -15.90 7.45
N GLN A 199 15.76 -16.19 7.21
CA GLN A 199 14.63 -15.69 7.99
C GLN A 199 14.13 -16.73 8.99
N GLU A 200 13.59 -16.30 10.14
CA GLU A 200 13.10 -17.23 11.16
C GLU A 200 11.92 -18.10 10.70
N ASP A 201 11.08 -17.58 9.80
CA ASP A 201 9.90 -18.24 9.25
C ASP A 201 10.16 -18.89 7.87
N GLN A 202 11.43 -19.00 7.46
CA GLN A 202 11.78 -19.59 6.17
C GLN A 202 11.62 -21.12 6.14
N PRO A 203 11.21 -21.70 5.00
CA PRO A 203 11.24 -23.16 4.81
C PRO A 203 12.66 -23.74 4.86
N ASN A 204 12.81 -24.98 5.32
CA ASN A 204 14.13 -25.64 5.41
C ASN A 204 14.70 -26.07 4.04
N ASP A 205 13.83 -26.31 3.05
CA ASP A 205 14.21 -26.94 1.77
C ASP A 205 14.24 -25.92 0.60
N LEU A 206 14.64 -24.68 0.86
CA LEU A 206 14.64 -23.58 -0.12
C LEU A 206 15.45 -23.90 -1.38
N GLU A 207 16.59 -24.58 -1.24
CA GLU A 207 17.49 -24.93 -2.35
C GLU A 207 16.81 -25.82 -3.41
N THR A 208 15.72 -26.50 -3.06
CA THR A 208 14.95 -27.35 -3.97
C THR A 208 13.82 -26.59 -4.68
N ASN A 209 13.56 -25.36 -4.27
CA ASN A 209 12.52 -24.52 -4.85
C ASN A 209 13.05 -23.82 -6.12
N GLU A 210 12.38 -24.03 -7.25
CA GLU A 210 12.73 -23.36 -8.51
C GLU A 210 12.67 -21.83 -8.37
N ASP A 211 11.69 -21.32 -7.61
CA ASP A 211 11.53 -19.88 -7.37
C ASP A 211 12.76 -19.29 -6.64
N PHE A 212 13.41 -20.07 -5.77
CA PHE A 212 14.60 -19.60 -5.06
C PHE A 212 15.77 -19.39 -6.03
N VAL A 213 15.90 -20.23 -7.05
CA VAL A 213 16.95 -20.07 -8.07
C VAL A 213 16.75 -18.77 -8.84
N ASP A 214 15.51 -18.46 -9.24
CA ASP A 214 15.17 -17.23 -9.94
C ASP A 214 15.42 -16.00 -9.06
N GLU A 215 15.05 -16.07 -7.77
CA GLU A 215 15.33 -15.04 -6.77
C GLU A 215 16.83 -14.74 -6.64
N GLN A 216 17.68 -15.77 -6.56
CA GLN A 216 19.13 -15.60 -6.48
C GLN A 216 19.73 -15.02 -7.78
N ILE A 217 19.14 -15.33 -8.95
CA ILE A 217 19.52 -14.71 -10.23
C ILE A 217 19.20 -13.21 -10.22
N LEU A 218 18.06 -12.79 -9.65
CA LEU A 218 17.72 -11.37 -9.52
C LEU A 218 18.72 -10.64 -8.62
N VAL A 219 19.05 -11.22 -7.46
CA VAL A 219 20.06 -10.66 -6.54
C VAL A 219 21.44 -10.56 -7.22
N ALA A 220 21.83 -11.55 -8.02
CA ALA A 220 23.09 -11.48 -8.76
C ALA A 220 23.10 -10.35 -9.81
N ARG A 221 21.95 -10.10 -10.46
CA ARG A 221 21.81 -9.04 -11.46
C ARG A 221 21.79 -7.64 -10.85
N LEU A 222 21.28 -7.50 -9.62
CA LEU A 222 21.24 -6.24 -8.87
C LEU A 222 22.61 -5.55 -8.80
N VAL A 223 23.70 -6.33 -8.67
CA VAL A 223 25.07 -5.77 -8.58
C VAL A 223 25.40 -4.89 -9.78
N ASN A 224 24.83 -5.15 -10.96
CA ASN A 224 25.06 -4.35 -12.15
C ASN A 224 24.33 -2.99 -12.12
N LEU A 225 23.35 -2.81 -11.23
CA LEU A 225 22.62 -1.55 -11.07
C LEU A 225 23.34 -0.57 -10.13
N ILE A 226 24.28 -1.07 -9.31
CA ILE A 226 25.04 -0.26 -8.37
C ILE A 226 26.18 0.44 -9.11
N HIS A 227 26.09 1.76 -9.23
CA HIS A 227 27.05 2.59 -9.92
C HIS A 227 27.63 3.64 -8.98
N ALA A 228 28.90 3.49 -8.61
CA ALA A 228 29.61 4.50 -7.86
C ALA A 228 30.49 5.34 -8.79
N PRO A 229 30.46 6.69 -8.69
CA PRO A 229 31.40 7.55 -9.41
C PRO A 229 32.84 7.43 -8.86
N SER A 230 33.01 6.96 -7.63
CA SER A 230 34.28 6.66 -6.96
C SER A 230 34.37 5.19 -6.56
N THR A 231 35.58 4.65 -6.48
CA THR A 231 35.84 3.28 -5.99
C THR A 231 35.77 3.13 -4.47
N ASP A 232 35.63 4.24 -3.75
CA ASP A 232 35.57 4.32 -2.28
C ASP A 232 34.13 4.51 -1.82
#